data_AF-A0A7C9AW93-F1
#
_entry.id   AF-A0A7C9AW93-F1
#
_cell.length_a   1.000
_cell.length_b   1.000
_cell.length_c   1.000
_cell.angle_alpha   90.00
_cell.angle_beta   90.00
_cell.angle_gamma   90.00
#
_symmetry.space_group_name_H-M   'P 1'
#
loop_
_entity.id
_entity.type
_entity.pdbx_description
1 polymer ?
#
loop_
_entity_poly.entity_id
_entity_poly.type
_entity_poly.pdbx_seq_one_letter_code
_entity_poly.pdbx_strand_id
1 'polypeptide(L)'
;YNSNREINNFWPETQEVKLPRNSKGILREIWRVPLESCVDASPLIVFKKREILIFIGSHSYKFLCVNAKSGSVRWEIKLEGRIECSAIVDGEFAQVVVGCYQGKIYFIDMLTGN
;
A
#
# COMPACT_ATOMS: atom_id res chain seq x y z
N TYR A 1 -33.36 -41.83 13.94
CA TYR A 1 -33.25 -40.63 13.10
C TYR A 1 -31.78 -40.28 12.95
N ASN A 2 -31.14 -40.84 11.90
CA ASN A 2 -29.78 -40.47 11.48
C ASN A 2 -29.84 -39.13 10.75
N SER A 3 -28.91 -38.22 11.05
CA SER A 3 -28.32 -37.36 10.01
C SER A 3 -26.97 -36.82 10.51
N ASN A 4 -25.90 -37.51 10.10
CA ASN A 4 -24.55 -36.96 10.06
C ASN A 4 -24.57 -35.75 9.11
N ARG A 5 -24.31 -34.55 9.62
CA ARG A 5 -24.02 -33.38 8.79
C ARG A 5 -22.52 -33.34 8.51
N GLU A 6 -22.15 -33.77 7.32
CA GLU A 6 -20.83 -33.53 6.75
C GLU A 6 -20.63 -32.02 6.55
N ILE A 7 -19.59 -31.49 7.18
CA ILE A 7 -19.14 -30.11 7.00
C ILE A 7 -18.30 -30.12 5.73
N ASN A 8 -18.89 -29.75 4.59
CA ASN A 8 -18.16 -29.62 3.34
C ASN A 8 -17.21 -28.42 3.44
N ASN A 9 -15.92 -28.72 3.61
CA ASN A 9 -14.81 -27.77 3.53
C ASN A 9 -14.67 -27.27 2.07
N PHE A 10 -15.44 -26.24 1.71
CA PHE A 10 -15.30 -25.55 0.43
C PHE A 10 -14.14 -24.54 0.50
N TRP A 11 -12.91 -25.02 0.31
CA TRP A 11 -11.80 -24.17 -0.11
C TRP A 11 -11.79 -24.18 -1.64
N PRO A 12 -11.92 -23.04 -2.34
CA PRO A 12 -11.76 -23.03 -3.78
C PRO A 12 -10.32 -23.45 -4.11
N GLU A 13 -10.17 -24.55 -4.86
CA GLU A 13 -8.89 -24.94 -5.43
C GLU A 13 -8.31 -23.75 -6.20
N THR A 14 -7.06 -23.39 -5.88
CA THR A 14 -6.36 -22.34 -6.59
C THR A 14 -6.19 -22.75 -8.05
N GLN A 15 -6.92 -22.10 -8.95
CA GLN A 15 -6.77 -22.32 -10.37
C GLN A 15 -5.52 -21.57 -10.86
N GLU A 16 -4.44 -22.29 -11.12
CA GLU A 16 -3.26 -21.72 -11.75
C GLU A 16 -3.61 -21.26 -13.17
N VAL A 17 -3.55 -19.95 -13.41
CA VAL A 17 -3.59 -19.41 -14.76
C VAL A 17 -2.27 -19.76 -15.44
N LYS A 18 -2.27 -20.80 -16.28
CA LYS A 18 -1.11 -21.15 -17.13
C LYS A 18 -0.95 -20.12 -18.23
N LEU A 19 -0.24 -19.04 -17.92
CA LEU A 19 0.19 -18.09 -18.94
C LEU A 19 1.19 -18.79 -19.87
N PRO A 20 1.03 -18.71 -21.20
CA PRO A 20 2.00 -19.27 -22.12
C PRO A 20 3.38 -18.68 -21.84
N ARG A 21 4.44 -19.50 -21.79
CA ARG A 21 5.81 -19.03 -21.51
C ARG A 21 6.29 -17.89 -22.43
N ASN A 22 5.64 -17.71 -23.59
CA ASN A 22 5.95 -16.68 -24.58
C ASN A 22 4.90 -15.56 -24.69
N SER A 23 3.91 -15.49 -23.79
CA SER A 23 3.02 -14.33 -23.76
C SER A 23 3.81 -13.11 -23.27
N LYS A 24 4.16 -12.21 -24.19
CA LYS A 24 4.76 -10.91 -23.86
C LYS A 24 3.67 -10.01 -23.27
N GLY A 25 3.71 -9.77 -21.97
CA GLY A 25 2.97 -8.67 -21.36
C GLY A 25 3.54 -7.33 -21.82
N ILE A 26 2.69 -6.34 -22.05
CA ILE A 26 3.12 -4.96 -22.30
C ILE A 26 3.08 -4.23 -20.96
N LEU A 27 4.23 -3.79 -20.47
CA LEU A 27 4.32 -2.87 -19.35
C LEU A 27 4.13 -1.45 -19.87
N ARG A 28 3.10 -0.76 -19.36
CA ARG A 28 2.85 0.66 -19.67
C ARG A 28 2.89 1.46 -18.37
N GLU A 29 3.77 2.45 -18.33
CA GLU A 29 3.78 3.47 -17.27
C GLU A 29 2.53 4.35 -17.42
N ILE A 30 1.74 4.47 -16.34
CA ILE A 30 0.54 5.33 -16.31
C ILE A 30 0.91 6.71 -15.74
N TRP A 31 1.67 6.72 -14.64
CA TRP A 31 2.17 7.92 -13.98
C TRP A 31 3.42 7.59 -13.18
N ARG A 32 4.14 8.64 -12.75
CA ARG A 32 5.33 8.56 -11.90
C ARG A 32 5.36 9.72 -10.92
N VAL A 33 5.82 9.45 -9.70
CA VAL A 33 6.07 10.45 -8.66
C VAL A 33 7.52 10.30 -8.17
N PRO A 34 8.34 11.36 -8.17
CA PRO A 34 9.72 11.29 -7.67
C PRO A 34 9.75 11.29 -6.13
N LEU A 35 10.39 10.26 -5.55
CA LEU A 35 10.63 10.14 -4.11
C LEU A 35 12.05 10.57 -3.68
N GLU A 36 12.85 11.05 -4.62
CA GLU A 36 14.19 11.66 -4.43
C GLU A 36 15.28 10.76 -3.81
N SER A 37 15.02 9.48 -3.57
CA SER A 37 16.00 8.48 -3.14
C SER A 37 15.43 7.06 -3.26
N CYS A 38 16.16 6.05 -2.78
CA CYS A 38 15.71 4.66 -2.77
C CYS A 38 14.36 4.49 -2.08
N VAL A 39 13.55 3.58 -2.60
CA VAL A 39 12.22 3.22 -2.09
C VAL A 39 12.28 1.74 -1.70
N ASP A 40 12.71 1.51 -0.47
CA ASP A 40 12.81 0.15 0.10
C ASP A 40 11.55 -0.20 0.92
N ALA A 41 10.72 0.80 1.24
CA ALA A 41 9.42 0.62 1.84
C ALA A 41 8.45 -0.11 0.88
N SER A 42 7.57 -0.94 1.44
CA SER A 42 6.44 -1.48 0.69
C SER A 42 5.28 -0.48 0.66
N PRO A 43 4.59 -0.29 -0.48
CA PRO A 43 3.46 0.64 -0.56
C PRO A 43 2.25 0.11 0.22
N LEU A 44 1.60 0.99 0.98
CA LEU A 44 0.28 0.74 1.57
C LEU A 44 -0.81 1.26 0.63
N ILE A 45 -1.73 0.38 0.20
CA ILE A 45 -2.87 0.74 -0.64
C ILE A 45 -4.14 0.73 0.21
N VAL A 46 -4.87 1.85 0.21
CA VAL A 46 -6.12 2.01 0.97
C VAL A 46 -7.26 2.34 0.03
N PHE A 47 -8.34 1.54 0.11
CA PHE A 47 -9.60 1.80 -0.59
C PHE A 47 -10.54 2.56 0.36
N LYS A 48 -10.78 3.85 0.09
CA LYS A 48 -11.70 4.68 0.89
C LYS A 48 -12.75 5.34 0.01
N LYS A 49 -14.01 4.96 0.21
CA LYS A 49 -15.16 5.44 -0.59
C LYS A 49 -14.93 5.26 -2.09
N ARG A 50 -14.57 6.33 -2.82
CA ARG A 50 -14.34 6.34 -4.29
C ARG A 50 -12.86 6.55 -4.66
N GLU A 51 -11.98 6.59 -3.67
CA GLU A 51 -10.58 6.91 -3.80
C GLU A 51 -9.71 5.70 -3.47
N ILE A 52 -8.59 5.60 -4.17
CA ILE A 52 -7.54 4.62 -3.89
C ILE A 52 -6.31 5.44 -3.56
N LEU A 53 -5.87 5.35 -2.31
CA LEU A 53 -4.72 6.09 -1.82
C LEU A 53 -3.53 5.14 -1.69
N ILE A 54 -2.36 5.61 -2.08
CA ILE A 54 -1.07 4.93 -1.90
C ILE A 54 -0.26 5.73 -0.90
N PHE A 55 0.24 5.07 0.13
CA PHE A 55 1.21 5.64 1.07
C PHE A 55 2.55 4.97 0.88
N ILE A 56 3.61 5.77 0.75
CA ILE A 56 4.94 5.25 0.48
C ILE A 56 6.01 6.20 1.01
N GLY A 57 7.05 5.63 1.62
CA GLY A 57 8.21 6.35 2.14
C GLY A 57 9.48 6.05 1.37
N SER A 58 10.51 6.87 1.56
CA SER A 58 11.82 6.68 0.93
C SER A 58 12.99 7.08 1.82
N HIS A 59 14.21 6.86 1.30
CA HIS A 59 15.45 7.24 1.97
C HIS A 59 15.73 8.75 1.94
N SER A 60 14.93 9.54 1.23
CA SER A 60 15.00 11.02 1.27
C SER A 60 14.19 11.61 2.43
N TYR A 61 13.66 10.75 3.29
CA TYR A 61 12.82 11.05 4.45
C TYR A 61 11.41 11.51 4.07
N LYS A 62 11.10 11.50 2.77
CA LYS A 62 9.78 11.80 2.24
C LYS A 62 8.80 10.66 2.54
N PHE A 63 7.63 11.02 3.05
CA PHE A 63 6.47 10.15 3.15
C PHE A 63 5.30 10.82 2.41
N LEU A 64 4.72 10.11 1.45
CA LEU A 64 3.71 10.66 0.55
C LEU A 64 2.38 9.95 0.68
N CYS A 65 1.30 10.68 0.42
CA CYS A 65 0.02 10.13 0.00
C CYS A 65 -0.25 10.47 -1.46
N VAL A 66 -0.52 9.47 -2.28
CA VAL A 66 -0.74 9.61 -3.72
C VAL A 66 -2.11 9.05 -4.09
N ASN A 67 -2.86 9.76 -4.93
CA ASN A 67 -4.05 9.19 -5.57
C ASN A 67 -3.62 8.17 -6.64
N ALA A 68 -3.95 6.89 -6.44
CA ALA A 68 -3.49 5.81 -7.31
C ALA A 68 -4.00 5.92 -8.76
N LYS A 69 -5.13 6.59 -9.00
CA LYS A 69 -5.72 6.70 -10.34
C LYS A 69 -5.03 7.77 -11.18
N SER A 70 -4.73 8.93 -10.57
CA SER A 70 -4.16 10.09 -11.27
C SER A 70 -2.64 10.23 -11.11
N GLY A 71 -2.04 9.60 -10.10
CA GLY A 71 -0.65 9.86 -9.70
C GLY A 71 -0.45 11.19 -8.99
N SER A 72 -1.53 11.93 -8.68
CA SER A 72 -1.43 13.22 -8.00
C SER A 72 -1.07 13.03 -6.53
N VAL A 73 -0.01 13.70 -6.07
CA VAL A 73 0.38 13.77 -4.67
C VAL A 73 -0.66 14.60 -3.91
N ARG A 74 -1.29 14.01 -2.90
CA ARG A 74 -2.25 14.71 -2.02
C ARG A 74 -1.53 15.54 -0.98
N TRP A 75 -0.53 14.93 -0.37
CA TRP A 75 0.36 15.56 0.59
C TRP A 75 1.70 14.83 0.60
N GLU A 76 2.72 15.55 1.01
CA GLU A 76 4.08 15.08 1.24
C GLU A 76 4.57 15.68 2.55
N ILE A 77 5.18 14.85 3.40
CA ILE A 77 5.88 15.31 4.58
C ILE A 77 7.30 14.76 4.62
N LYS A 78 8.16 15.40 5.40
CA LYS A 78 9.49 14.90 5.71
C LYS A 78 9.55 14.45 7.16
N LEU A 79 9.92 13.18 7.36
CA LEU A 79 10.24 12.63 8.66
C LEU A 79 11.71 12.88 8.98
N GLU A 80 12.14 12.49 10.17
CA GLU A 80 13.52 12.74 10.64
C GLU A 80 14.55 11.70 10.16
N GLY A 81 14.12 10.70 9.39
CA GLY A 81 15.01 9.65 8.90
C GLY A 81 14.41 8.84 7.76
N ARG A 82 15.19 7.86 7.29
CA ARG A 82 14.82 6.95 6.20
C ARG A 82 13.59 6.13 6.57
N ILE A 83 12.75 5.88 5.58
CA ILE A 83 11.53 5.08 5.72
C ILE A 83 11.69 3.87 4.82
N GLU A 84 11.86 2.70 5.45
CA GLU A 84 12.06 1.41 4.77
C GLU A 84 10.97 0.40 5.15
N CYS A 85 10.09 0.76 6.09
CA CYS A 85 9.01 -0.11 6.54
C CYS A 85 7.71 0.18 5.80
N SER A 86 6.81 -0.81 5.78
CA SER A 86 5.43 -0.62 5.36
C SER A 86 4.68 0.28 6.34
N ALA A 87 3.87 1.19 5.82
CA ALA A 87 2.90 1.91 6.63
C ALA A 87 1.66 1.05 6.92
N ILE A 88 0.91 1.39 7.96
CA ILE A 88 -0.43 0.84 8.23
C ILE A 88 -1.45 1.98 8.38
N VAL A 89 -2.73 1.67 8.24
CA VAL A 89 -3.82 2.58 8.60
C VAL A 89 -4.49 2.08 9.87
N ASP A 90 -4.94 2.99 10.73
CA ASP A 90 -5.77 2.62 11.88
C ASP A 90 -7.15 2.10 11.46
N GLY A 91 -7.86 1.46 12.39
CA GLY A 91 -9.16 0.84 12.11
C GLY A 91 -10.26 1.84 11.71
N GLU A 92 -10.07 3.12 12.02
CA GLU A 92 -11.02 4.19 11.72
C GLU A 92 -10.70 4.91 10.39
N PHE A 93 -9.60 4.55 9.72
CA PHE A 93 -9.10 5.25 8.53
C PHE A 93 -8.92 6.75 8.76
N ALA A 94 -8.48 7.11 9.97
CA ALA A 94 -8.17 8.47 10.39
C ALA A 94 -6.66 8.72 10.30
N GLN A 95 -5.84 7.75 10.70
CA GLN A 95 -4.39 7.92 10.76
C GLN A 95 -3.64 6.86 9.95
N VAL A 96 -2.56 7.29 9.31
CA VAL A 96 -1.53 6.41 8.77
C VAL A 96 -0.36 6.38 9.75
N VAL A 97 0.12 5.18 10.06
CA VAL A 97 1.19 4.94 11.02
C VAL A 97 2.40 4.39 10.30
N VAL A 98 3.57 4.98 10.54
CA VAL A 98 4.83 4.59 9.89
C VAL A 98 6.02 4.82 10.80
N GLY A 99 7.00 3.91 10.74
CA GLY A 99 8.28 4.03 11.43
C GLY A 99 9.38 4.59 10.55
N CYS A 100 10.42 5.15 11.16
CA CYS A 100 11.64 5.56 10.47
C CYS A 100 12.91 5.11 11.21
N TYR A 101 14.05 5.21 10.54
CA TYR A 101 15.37 4.82 11.06
C TYR A 101 15.83 5.56 12.33
N GLN A 102 15.19 6.67 12.69
CA GLN A 102 15.46 7.34 13.98
C GLN A 102 14.79 6.67 15.18
N GLY A 103 14.22 5.48 15.01
CA GLY A 103 13.53 4.75 16.09
C GLY A 103 12.20 5.39 16.51
N LYS A 104 11.65 6.29 15.68
CA LYS A 104 10.37 6.97 15.91
C LYS A 104 9.25 6.34 15.09
N ILE A 105 8.06 6.29 15.69
CA ILE A 105 6.80 5.92 15.04
C ILE A 105 5.93 7.18 14.96
N TYR A 106 5.41 7.46 13.77
CA TYR A 106 4.59 8.63 13.49
C TYR A 106 3.15 8.18 13.26
N PHE A 107 2.22 8.94 13.84
CA PHE A 107 0.80 8.87 13.56
C PHE A 107 0.45 10.16 12.81
N ILE A 108 -0.02 10.02 11.58
CA ILE A 108 -0.19 11.12 10.65
C ILE A 108 -1.64 11.11 10.20
N ASP A 109 -2.30 12.27 10.21
CA ASP A 109 -3.65 12.39 9.67
C ASP A 109 -3.66 11.95 8.20
N MET A 110 -4.47 10.94 7.90
CA MET A 110 -4.42 10.26 6.61
C MET A 110 -4.84 11.18 5.45
N LEU A 111 -5.67 12.20 5.71
CA LEU A 111 -6.21 13.08 4.68
C LEU A 111 -5.34 14.31 4.43
N THR A 112 -4.69 14.82 5.47
CA THR A 112 -3.97 16.11 5.45
C THR A 112 -2.47 15.98 5.58
N GLY A 113 -1.96 14.87 6.12
CA GLY A 113 -0.54 14.66 6.36
C GLY A 113 0.01 15.37 7.60
N ASN A 114 -0.84 15.94 8.45
CA ASN A 114 -0.44 16.62 9.69
C ASN A 114 -0.27 15.68 10.88
#